data_AF-A0A534QJQ4-F1
#
_entry.id   AF-A0A534QJQ4-F1
#
_cell.length_a   1.000
_cell.length_b   1.000
_cell.length_c   1.000
_cell.angle_alpha   90.00
_cell.angle_beta   90.00
_cell.angle_gamma   90.00
#
_symmetry.space_group_name_H-M   'P 1'
#
loop_
_entity.id
_entity.type
_entity.pdbx_description
1 polymer ?
#
loop_
_entity_poly.entity_id
_entity_poly.type
_entity_poly.pdbx_seq_one_letter_code
_entity_poly.pdbx_strand_id
1 'polypeptide(L)' 'MSSRATHLLDKNFDRQIGTTHRRLVKAMDGRVGAMSLETKERYFAVLSMLVGKLEEPEKSLREIAQEMIAEAASVIFLEP' A
#
# COMPACT_ATOMS: atom_id res chain seq x y z
N MET A 1 -26.35 -10.04 -22.42
CA MET A 1 -25.81 -10.79 -21.27
C MET A 1 -24.88 -9.87 -20.48
N SER A 2 -24.99 -9.60 -19.19
CA SER A 2 -26.14 -9.25 -18.35
C SER A 2 -25.57 -8.30 -17.29
N SER A 3 -26.03 -7.05 -17.19
CA SER A 3 -25.56 -6.02 -16.24
C SER A 3 -25.47 -6.52 -14.79
N ARG A 4 -26.34 -7.48 -14.43
CA ARG A 4 -26.33 -8.18 -13.13
C ARG A 4 -25.06 -8.98 -12.86
N ALA A 5 -24.49 -9.65 -13.87
CA ALA A 5 -23.26 -10.41 -13.72
C ALA A 5 -22.06 -9.50 -13.44
N THR A 6 -21.97 -8.37 -14.17
CA THR A 6 -20.94 -7.35 -13.96
C THR A 6 -21.01 -6.75 -12.55
N HIS A 7 -22.21 -6.41 -12.08
CA HIS A 7 -22.41 -5.87 -10.73
C HIS A 7 -22.10 -6.90 -9.60
N LEU A 8 -22.35 -8.18 -9.84
CA LEU A 8 -21.95 -9.23 -8.88
C LEU A 8 -20.43 -9.42 -8.83
N LEU A 9 -19.74 -9.28 -9.97
CA LEU A 9 -18.28 -9.32 -10.04
C LEU A 9 -17.66 -8.11 -9.32
N ASP A 10 -18.19 -6.92 -9.55
CA ASP A 10 -17.78 -5.67 -8.91
C ASP A 10 -17.82 -5.78 -7.37
N LYS A 11 -18.98 -6.15 -6.81
CA LYS A 11 -19.13 -6.39 -5.36
C LYS A 11 -18.22 -7.49 -4.82
N ASN A 12 -17.94 -8.52 -5.62
CA ASN A 12 -17.03 -9.58 -5.22
C ASN A 12 -15.59 -9.05 -5.15
N PHE A 13 -15.18 -8.19 -6.09
CA PHE A 13 -13.88 -7.52 -6.03
C PHE A 13 -13.77 -6.60 -4.83
N ASP A 14 -14.79 -5.78 -4.52
CA ASP A 14 -14.80 -4.95 -3.31
C ASP A 14 -14.52 -5.76 -2.04
N ARG A 15 -15.19 -6.92 -1.91
CA ARG A 15 -14.99 -7.83 -0.78
C ARG A 15 -13.59 -8.40 -0.74
N GLN A 16 -13.04 -8.81 -1.88
CA GLN A 16 -11.70 -9.37 -1.98
C GLN A 16 -10.63 -8.34 -1.67
N ILE A 17 -10.75 -7.12 -2.20
CA ILE A 17 -9.87 -5.98 -1.93
C ILE A 17 -9.87 -5.68 -0.43
N GLY A 18 -11.05 -5.51 0.18
CA GLY A 18 -11.17 -5.25 1.61
C GLY A 18 -10.57 -6.36 2.48
N THR A 19 -10.70 -7.62 2.05
CA THR A 19 -10.08 -8.76 2.75
C THR A 19 -8.56 -8.76 2.64
N THR A 20 -8.04 -8.46 1.45
CA THR A 20 -6.60 -8.35 1.21
C THR A 20 -5.98 -7.19 1.99
N HIS A 21 -6.62 -6.01 2.02
CA HIS A 21 -6.17 -4.88 2.83
C HIS A 21 -6.04 -5.22 4.32
N ARG A 22 -7.05 -5.88 4.91
CA ARG A 22 -6.96 -6.31 6.32
C ARG A 22 -5.79 -7.27 6.58
N ARG A 23 -5.50 -8.18 5.64
CA ARG A 23 -4.37 -9.11 5.75
C ARG A 23 -3.03 -8.38 5.64
N LEU A 24 -2.94 -7.37 4.76
CA LEU A 24 -1.76 -6.52 4.61
C LEU A 24 -1.46 -5.79 5.92
N VAL A 25 -2.45 -5.09 6.49
CA VAL A 25 -2.30 -4.37 7.77
C VAL A 25 -1.81 -5.31 8.87
N LYS A 26 -2.47 -6.47 9.05
CA LYS A 26 -2.06 -7.46 10.06
C LYS A 26 -0.61 -7.93 9.89
N ALA A 27 -0.16 -8.12 8.65
CA ALA A 27 1.21 -8.53 8.37
C ALA A 27 2.22 -7.40 8.66
N MET A 28 1.86 -6.14 8.37
CA MET A 28 2.67 -4.96 8.67
C MET A 28 2.80 -4.75 10.18
N ASP A 29 1.69 -4.82 10.93
CA ASP A 29 1.69 -4.68 12.40
C ASP A 29 2.61 -5.72 13.07
N GLY A 30 2.55 -6.97 12.61
CA GLY A 30 3.42 -8.04 13.09
C GLY A 30 4.91 -7.77 12.86
N ARG A 31 5.26 -7.07 11.78
CA ARG A 31 6.65 -6.66 11.50
C ARG A 31 7.10 -5.49 12.36
N VAL A 32 6.24 -4.49 12.55
CA VAL A 32 6.53 -3.29 13.36
C VAL A 32 6.93 -3.66 14.78
N GLY A 33 6.28 -4.67 15.37
CA GLY A 33 6.61 -5.15 16.72
C GLY A 33 8.05 -5.66 16.87
N ALA A 34 8.67 -6.17 15.81
CA ALA A 34 10.02 -6.74 15.81
C ALA A 34 11.12 -5.76 15.35
N MET A 35 10.77 -4.56 14.89
CA MET A 35 11.73 -3.57 14.38
C MET A 35 12.48 -2.84 15.50
N SER A 36 13.75 -2.52 15.25
CA SER A 36 14.51 -1.56 16.07
C SER A 36 13.92 -0.15 15.96
N LEU A 37 14.29 0.75 16.88
CA LEU A 37 13.84 2.15 16.83
C LEU A 37 14.22 2.83 15.52
N GLU A 38 15.49 2.69 15.10
CA GLU A 38 15.99 3.27 13.86
C GLU A 38 15.23 2.74 12.63
N THR A 39 14.91 1.43 12.61
CA THR A 39 14.09 0.86 11.53
C THR A 39 12.66 1.39 11.56
N LYS A 40 12.07 1.63 12.75
CA LYS A 40 10.73 2.22 12.87
C LYS A 40 10.68 3.65 12.33
N GLU A 41 11.69 4.47 12.59
CA GLU A 41 11.76 5.84 12.08
C GLU A 41 11.80 5.86 10.54
N ARG A 42 12.67 5.06 9.93
CA ARG A 42 12.73 4.93 8.46
C ARG A 42 11.42 4.39 7.89
N TYR A 43 10.86 3.37 8.52
CA TYR A 43 9.59 2.78 8.10
C TYR A 43 8.42 3.76 8.18
N PHE A 44 8.36 4.56 9.25
CA PHE A 44 7.35 5.60 9.43
C PHE A 44 7.45 6.67 8.34
N ALA A 45 8.66 7.13 8.00
CA ALA A 45 8.86 8.11 6.93
C ALA A 45 8.32 7.61 5.58
N VAL A 46 8.67 6.36 5.20
CA VAL A 46 8.18 5.74 3.96
C VAL A 46 6.67 5.56 3.97
N LEU A 47 6.11 5.06 5.07
CA LEU A 47 4.67 4.81 5.17
C LEU A 47 3.85 6.11 5.13
N SER A 48 4.33 7.17 5.80
CA SER A 48 3.66 8.47 5.82
C SER A 48 3.61 9.11 4.43
N MET A 49 4.70 8.98 3.68
CA MET A 49 4.78 9.44 2.30
C MET A 49 3.82 8.67 1.38
N LEU A 50 3.76 7.33 1.50
CA LEU A 50 2.80 6.51 0.77
C LEU A 50 1.35 6.90 1.06
N VAL A 51 1.01 7.04 2.35
CA VAL A 51 -0.35 7.42 2.77
C VAL A 51 -0.71 8.78 2.21
N GLY A 52 0.18 9.77 2.32
CA GLY A 52 -0.05 11.10 1.76
C GLY A 52 -0.37 11.06 0.26
N LYS A 53 0.35 10.25 -0.52
CA LYS A 53 0.08 10.09 -1.96
C LYS A 53 -1.27 9.42 -2.25
N LEU A 54 -1.68 8.44 -1.43
CA LEU A 54 -2.98 7.76 -1.55
C LEU A 54 -4.16 8.65 -1.15
N GLU A 55 -3.93 9.65 -0.30
CA GLU A 55 -4.92 10.66 0.09
C GLU A 55 -5.13 11.73 -0.98
N GLU A 56 -4.25 11.82 -2.00
CA GLU A 56 -4.42 12.73 -3.14
C GLU A 56 -5.44 12.13 -4.15
N PRO A 57 -6.67 12.66 -4.25
CA PRO A 57 -7.75 12.03 -5.02
C PRO A 57 -7.54 12.09 -6.54
N GLU A 58 -6.69 13.01 -7.01
CA GLU A 58 -6.38 13.20 -8.42
C GLU A 58 -5.29 12.25 -8.94
N LYS A 59 -4.54 11.59 -8.03
CA LYS A 59 -3.46 10.67 -8.42
C LYS A 59 -4.01 9.29 -8.72
N SER A 60 -3.66 8.78 -9.90
CA SER A 60 -3.94 7.38 -10.24
C SER A 60 -3.04 6.43 -9.44
N LEU A 61 -3.53 5.21 -9.20
CA LEU A 61 -2.72 4.14 -8.58
C LEU A 61 -1.42 3.85 -9.34
N ARG A 62 -1.39 4.10 -10.67
CA ARG A 62 -0.19 3.96 -11.49
C ARG A 62 0.86 4.99 -11.12
N GLU A 63 0.48 6.26 -11.01
CA GLU A 63 1.39 7.35 -10.63
C GLU A 63 1.94 7.12 -9.24
N ILE A 64 1.08 6.77 -8.28
CA ILE A 64 1.48 6.44 -6.92
C ILE A 64 2.49 5.27 -6.91
N ALA A 65 2.23 4.20 -7.66
CA ALA A 65 3.14 3.06 -7.75
C ALA A 65 4.50 3.45 -8.35
N GLN A 66 4.53 4.31 -9.37
CA GLN A 66 5.77 4.79 -9.98
C GLN A 66 6.58 5.66 -9.01
N GLU A 67 5.93 6.59 -8.31
CA GLU A 67 6.56 7.42 -7.28
C GLU A 67 7.15 6.56 -6.16
N MET A 68 6.37 5.58 -5.69
CA MET A 68 6.80 4.67 -4.62
C MET A 68 7.97 3.79 -5.02
N ILE A 69 8.03 3.29 -6.26
CA ILE A 69 9.17 2.51 -6.74
C ILE A 69 10.42 3.40 -6.84
N ALA A 70 10.29 4.63 -7.35
CA ALA A 70 11.41 5.56 -7.47
C ALA A 70 11.98 5.96 -6.11
N GLU A 71 11.12 6.19 -5.12
CA GLU A 71 11.50 6.58 -3.77
C GLU A 71 11.98 5.39 -2.93
N ALA A 72 11.38 4.20 -3.07
CA ALA A 72 11.88 2.99 -2.43
C ALA A 72 13.25 2.58 -2.99
N ALA A 73 13.49 2.79 -4.29
CA ALA A 73 14.79 2.53 -4.91
C ALA A 73 15.90 3.35 -4.25
N SER A 74 15.66 4.63 -3.93
CA SER A 74 16.68 5.44 -3.24
C SER A 74 16.98 4.92 -1.83
N VAL A 75 16.04 4.28 -1.15
CA VAL A 75 16.23 3.73 0.19
C VAL A 75 16.84 2.32 0.17
N ILE A 76 16.46 1.48 -0.79
CA ILE A 76 16.91 0.08 -0.93
C ILE A 76 18.30 -0.01 -1.57
N PHE A 77 18.58 0.80 -2.59
CA PHE A 77 19.88 0.79 -3.28
C PHE A 77 20.96 1.62 -2.57
N LEU A 78 20.65 2.19 -1.40
CA LEU A 78 21.62 2.84 -0.50
C LEU A 78 22.12 1.92 0.64
N GLU A 79 21.85 0.61 0.59
CA GLU A 79 22.61 -0.33 1.42
C GLU A 79 24.09 -0.38 0.95
N PRO A 80 25.08 -0.19 1.84
CA PRO A 80 26.48 -0.40 1.52
C PRO A 80 26.83 -1.87 1.26
#